data_AF-A0A401P589-F1
#
_entry.id   AF-A0A401P589-F1
#
_cell.length_a   1.000
_cell.length_b   1.000
_cell.length_c   1.000
_cell.angle_alpha   90.00
_cell.angle_beta   90.00
_cell.angle_gamma   90.00
#
_symmetry.space_group_name_H-M   'P 1'
#
loop_
_entity.id
_entity.type
_entity.pdbx_description
1 polymer ?
#
loop_
_entity_poly.entity_id
_entity_poly.type
_entity_poly.pdbx_seq_one_letter_code
_entity_poly.pdbx_strand_id
1 'polypeptide(L)'
;MKKMANSTGKMQPSDPRRKRQAFLEELRQFHHNRGTPFKKIPIVCGKELDLHTLYTRVTSLGGFAKVTDKNKWSQITEELNFPKGCPNAAFALKQYYLR
;
A
#
# COMPACT_ATOMS: atom_id res chain seq x y z
N MET A 1 41.60 -9.08 -15.18
CA MET A 1 40.75 -9.33 -14.00
C MET A 1 40.04 -8.04 -13.59
N LYS A 2 38.86 -8.20 -12.96
CA LYS A 2 37.77 -7.24 -12.77
C LYS A 2 38.17 -5.90 -12.11
N LYS A 3 37.65 -4.80 -12.66
CA LYS A 3 37.59 -3.49 -11.99
C LYS A 3 36.77 -3.63 -10.72
N MET A 4 37.37 -3.33 -9.57
CA MET A 4 36.66 -3.03 -8.34
C MET A 4 36.29 -1.55 -8.38
N ALA A 5 35.00 -1.25 -8.56
CA ALA A 5 34.45 0.09 -8.35
C ALA A 5 33.78 0.10 -6.98
N ASN A 6 34.47 0.71 -6.02
CA ASN A 6 33.91 1.19 -4.77
C ASN A 6 33.00 2.40 -5.05
N SER A 7 31.85 2.49 -4.38
CA SER A 7 31.43 3.70 -3.64
C SER A 7 29.95 3.63 -3.28
N THR A 8 29.72 3.38 -1.99
CA THR A 8 28.70 4.04 -1.16
C THR A 8 27.81 5.04 -1.89
N GLY A 9 26.65 4.59 -2.37
CA GLY A 9 25.56 5.45 -2.76
C GLY A 9 25.07 6.21 -1.52
N LYS A 10 25.34 7.51 -1.47
CA LYS A 10 24.78 8.44 -0.50
C LYS A 10 23.26 8.30 -0.53
N MET A 11 22.70 7.59 0.45
CA MET A 11 21.29 7.24 0.46
C MET A 11 20.48 8.41 1.02
N GLN A 12 19.97 9.24 0.11
CA GLN A 12 19.25 10.49 0.39
C GLN A 12 17.93 10.23 1.15
N PRO A 13 17.53 11.10 2.09
CA PRO A 13 16.31 10.96 2.89
C PRO A 13 14.98 11.20 2.13
N SER A 14 15.02 11.59 0.85
CA SER A 14 13.83 11.94 0.06
C SER A 14 13.23 10.78 -0.75
N ASP A 15 13.82 9.58 -0.72
CA ASP A 15 13.37 8.42 -1.52
C ASP A 15 11.94 7.95 -1.15
N PRO A 16 10.96 7.99 -2.06
CA PRO A 16 9.60 7.49 -1.82
C PRO A 16 9.54 6.02 -1.40
N ARG A 17 10.55 5.23 -1.81
CA ARG A 17 10.68 3.81 -1.43
C ARG A 17 10.92 3.63 0.07
N ARG A 18 11.74 4.49 0.68
CA ARG A 18 12.01 4.46 2.13
C ARG A 18 10.75 4.78 2.93
N LYS A 19 9.96 5.78 2.49
CA LYS A 19 8.68 6.11 3.15
C LYS A 19 7.70 4.95 3.13
N ARG A 20 7.58 4.25 1.99
CA ARG A 20 6.74 3.04 1.88
C ARG A 20 7.22 1.93 2.82
N GLN A 21 8.53 1.70 2.90
CA GLN A 21 9.10 0.69 3.79
C GLN A 21 8.88 1.02 5.27
N ALA A 22 9.15 2.27 5.67
CA ALA A 22 8.92 2.72 7.05
C ALA A 22 7.45 2.57 7.45
N PHE A 23 6.52 3.00 6.59
CA PHE A 23 5.08 2.80 6.81
C PHE A 23 4.72 1.32 6.98
N LEU A 24 5.26 0.43 6.14
CA LEU A 24 4.96 -1.00 6.24
C LEU A 24 5.48 -1.60 7.55
N GLU A 25 6.63 -1.15 8.04
CA GLU A 25 7.19 -1.59 9.32
C GLU A 25 6.34 -1.09 10.50
N GLU A 26 6.00 0.20 10.51
CA GLU A 26 5.09 0.78 11.51
C GLU A 26 3.74 0.08 11.52
N LEU A 27 3.18 -0.22 10.34
CA LEU A 27 1.92 -0.94 10.20
C LEU A 27 2.02 -2.36 10.77
N ARG A 28 3.11 -3.09 10.50
CA ARG A 28 3.35 -4.43 11.06
C ARG A 28 3.40 -4.38 12.59
N GLN A 29 4.12 -3.42 13.15
CA GLN A 29 4.23 -3.25 14.60
C GLN A 29 2.88 -2.90 15.23
N PHE A 30 2.13 -1.99 14.61
CA PHE A 30 0.77 -1.65 15.03
C PHE A 30 -0.15 -2.88 15.09
N HIS A 31 -0.15 -3.70 14.04
CA HIS A 31 -0.93 -4.93 13.98
C HIS A 31 -0.45 -5.99 14.97
N HIS A 32 0.86 -6.10 15.18
CA HIS A 32 1.43 -7.00 16.18
C HIS A 32 0.97 -6.62 17.59
N ASN A 33 1.07 -5.34 17.96
CA ASN A 33 0.70 -4.84 19.27
C ASN A 33 -0.82 -4.96 19.57
N ARG A 34 -1.65 -4.98 18.52
CA ARG A 34 -3.11 -5.17 18.62
C ARG A 34 -3.55 -6.63 18.58
N GLY A 35 -2.61 -7.58 18.52
CA GLY A 35 -2.92 -9.02 18.43
C GLY A 35 -3.45 -9.48 17.08
N THR A 36 -3.34 -8.64 16.04
CA THR A 36 -3.82 -8.91 14.67
C THR A 36 -2.67 -8.88 13.64
N PRO A 37 -1.56 -9.61 13.85
CA PRO A 37 -0.40 -9.55 12.95
C PRO A 37 -0.75 -10.09 11.56
N PHE A 38 -0.30 -9.40 10.51
CA PHE A 38 -0.39 -9.90 9.14
C PHE A 38 0.98 -10.36 8.64
N LYS A 39 1.03 -11.59 8.10
CA LYS A 39 2.29 -12.20 7.62
C LYS A 39 2.60 -11.87 6.16
N LYS A 40 1.58 -11.59 5.35
CA LYS A 40 1.69 -11.37 3.90
C LYS A 40 0.86 -10.16 3.49
N ILE A 41 1.36 -9.46 2.48
CA ILE A 41 0.60 -8.38 1.83
C ILE A 41 -0.56 -9.03 1.05
N PRO A 42 -1.79 -8.50 1.16
CA PRO A 42 -2.91 -8.99 0.37
C PRO A 42 -2.64 -8.91 -1.13
N ILE A 43 -3.09 -9.90 -1.88
CA ILE A 43 -3.04 -9.90 -3.34
C ILE A 43 -4.44 -9.61 -3.88
N VAL A 44 -4.54 -8.62 -4.75
CA VAL A 44 -5.77 -8.26 -5.46
C VAL A 44 -5.48 -8.41 -6.95
N CYS A 45 -6.24 -9.27 -7.63
CA CYS A 45 -6.05 -9.54 -9.06
C CYS A 45 -4.62 -9.94 -9.46
N GLY A 46 -3.97 -10.80 -8.68
CA GLY A 46 -2.60 -11.25 -8.95
C GLY A 46 -1.52 -10.21 -8.70
N LYS A 47 -1.88 -9.02 -8.19
CA LYS A 47 -0.94 -7.96 -7.81
C LYS A 47 -0.93 -7.76 -6.30
N GLU A 48 0.26 -7.66 -5.71
CA GLU A 48 0.40 -7.27 -4.30
C GLU A 48 -0.17 -5.85 -4.08
N LEU A 49 -0.97 -5.72 -3.03
CA LEU A 49 -1.62 -4.48 -2.67
C LEU A 49 -0.60 -3.50 -2.05
N ASP A 50 -0.43 -2.34 -2.67
CA ASP A 50 0.34 -1.26 -2.08
C ASP A 50 -0.46 -0.60 -0.93
N LEU A 51 -0.24 -1.12 0.29
CA LEU A 51 -0.91 -0.65 1.51
C LEU A 51 -0.63 0.82 1.82
N HIS A 52 0.59 1.31 1.53
CA HIS A 52 0.93 2.72 1.75
C HIS A 52 0.12 3.63 0.83
N THR A 53 0.06 3.28 -0.47
CA THR A 53 -0.73 4.05 -1.43
C THR A 53 -2.22 3.97 -1.11
N LEU A 54 -2.75 2.78 -0.80
CA LEU A 54 -4.14 2.61 -0.38
C LEU A 54 -4.48 3.50 0.83
N TYR A 55 -3.68 3.43 1.89
CA TYR A 55 -3.87 4.22 3.10
C TYR A 55 -3.82 5.72 2.83
N THR A 56 -2.82 6.17 2.08
CA THR A 56 -2.65 7.58 1.72
C THR A 56 -3.84 8.12 0.91
N ARG A 57 -4.35 7.34 -0.05
CA ARG A 57 -5.47 7.78 -0.88
C ARG A 57 -6.79 7.79 -0.10
N VAL A 58 -7.06 6.76 0.71
CA VAL A 58 -8.27 6.74 1.55
C VAL A 58 -8.26 7.91 2.54
N THR A 59 -7.13 8.17 3.21
CA THR A 59 -7.01 9.30 4.16
C THR A 59 -7.10 10.66 3.46
N SER A 60 -6.45 10.84 2.31
CA SER A 60 -6.55 12.08 1.51
C SER A 60 -7.96 12.36 1.01
N LEU A 61 -8.76 11.32 0.75
CA LEU A 61 -10.18 11.45 0.38
C LEU A 61 -11.12 11.65 1.61
N GLY A 62 -10.54 11.79 2.81
CA GLY A 62 -11.24 12.08 4.05
C GLY A 62 -11.72 10.83 4.81
N GLY A 63 -11.05 9.70 4.60
CA GLY A 63 -11.22 8.47 5.36
C GLY A 63 -12.20 7.47 4.75
N PHE A 64 -12.23 6.27 5.33
CA PHE A 64 -13.01 5.13 4.84
C PHE A 64 -14.49 5.45 4.64
N ALA A 65 -15.12 6.14 5.60
CA ALA A 65 -16.53 6.48 5.56
C ALA A 65 -16.86 7.35 4.35
N LYS A 66 -16.10 8.42 4.11
CA LYS A 66 -16.31 9.33 2.96
C LYS A 66 -16.03 8.67 1.63
N VAL A 67 -14.99 7.82 1.55
CA VAL A 67 -14.69 7.05 0.33
C VAL A 67 -15.83 6.09 -0.01
N THR A 68 -16.38 5.42 0.99
CA THR A 68 -17.50 4.47 0.82
C THR A 68 -18.79 5.19 0.44
N ASP A 69 -19.15 6.24 1.18
CA ASP A 69 -20.34 7.06 0.91
C ASP A 69 -20.36 7.62 -0.51
N LYS A 70 -19.20 8.11 -0.98
CA LYS A 70 -19.04 8.67 -2.32
C LYS A 70 -18.70 7.65 -3.40
N ASN A 71 -18.74 6.35 -3.11
CA ASN A 71 -18.38 5.26 -4.03
C ASN A 71 -17.02 5.45 -4.74
N LYS A 72 -16.02 6.03 -4.05
CA LYS A 72 -14.71 6.37 -4.63
C LYS A 72 -13.72 5.20 -4.72
N TRP A 73 -14.13 4.00 -4.32
CA TRP A 73 -13.26 2.82 -4.37
C TRP A 73 -12.78 2.49 -5.78
N SER A 74 -13.63 2.69 -6.80
CA SER A 74 -13.24 2.48 -8.21
C SER A 74 -12.08 3.41 -8.60
N GLN A 75 -12.15 4.69 -8.25
CA GLN A 75 -11.08 5.66 -8.50
C GLN A 75 -9.75 5.20 -7.85
N ILE A 76 -9.81 4.68 -6.62
CA ILE A 76 -8.61 4.18 -5.92
C ILE A 76 -8.05 2.93 -6.62
N THR A 77 -8.90 2.06 -7.18
CA THR A 77 -8.40 0.90 -7.95
C THR A 77 -7.66 1.31 -9.21
N GLU A 78 -8.10 2.37 -9.88
CA GLU A 78 -7.44 2.92 -11.07
C GLU A 78 -6.07 3.51 -10.72
N GLU A 79 -5.98 4.26 -9.63
CA GLU A 79 -4.73 4.85 -9.13
C GLU A 79 -3.72 3.80 -8.67
N LEU A 80 -4.20 2.70 -8.07
CA LEU A 80 -3.37 1.54 -7.71
C LEU A 80 -2.93 0.74 -8.94
N ASN A 81 -3.34 1.14 -10.15
CA ASN A 81 -2.98 0.52 -11.42
C ASN A 81 -3.26 -0.99 -11.40
N PHE A 82 -4.46 -1.38 -10.98
CA PHE A 82 -4.94 -2.76 -11.14
C PHE A 82 -5.29 -3.04 -12.61
N PRO A 83 -5.21 -4.30 -13.06
CA PRO A 83 -5.59 -4.67 -14.41
C PRO A 83 -7.05 -4.27 -14.72
N LYS A 84 -7.28 -3.74 -15.93
CA LYS A 84 -8.64 -3.55 -16.47
C LYS A 84 -9.25 -4.94 -16.65
N GLY A 85 -10.31 -5.25 -15.90
CA GLY A 85 -10.88 -6.61 -15.82
C GLY A 85 -11.00 -7.17 -14.40
N CYS A 86 -10.83 -6.33 -13.38
CA CYS A 86 -10.94 -6.68 -11.97
C CYS A 86 -12.23 -6.16 -11.34
N PRO A 87 -13.41 -6.76 -11.63
CA PRO A 87 -14.70 -6.25 -11.18
C PRO A 87 -14.78 -6.17 -9.65
N ASN A 88 -14.12 -7.10 -8.95
CA ASN A 88 -14.17 -7.18 -7.49
C ASN A 88 -13.02 -6.44 -6.78
N ALA A 89 -12.17 -5.71 -7.51
CA ALA A 89 -11.03 -5.00 -6.89
C ALA A 89 -11.50 -3.96 -5.87
N ALA A 90 -12.50 -3.15 -6.21
CA ALA A 90 -13.02 -2.12 -5.33
C ALA A 90 -13.58 -2.72 -4.02
N PHE A 91 -14.32 -3.82 -4.12
CA PHE A 91 -14.83 -4.54 -2.95
C PHE A 91 -13.69 -5.14 -2.12
N ALA A 92 -12.71 -5.78 -2.77
CA ALA A 92 -11.55 -6.34 -2.09
C ALA A 92 -10.75 -5.27 -1.32
N LEU A 93 -10.51 -4.10 -1.92
CA LEU A 93 -9.85 -2.98 -1.25
C LEU A 93 -10.59 -2.55 0.02
N LYS A 94 -11.93 -2.46 -0.05
CA LYS A 94 -12.77 -2.12 1.10
C LYS A 94 -12.60 -3.13 2.22
N GLN A 95 -12.60 -4.43 1.91
CA GLN A 95 -12.43 -5.50 2.90
C GLN A 95 -11.02 -5.48 3.52
N TYR A 96 -9.98 -5.33 2.69
CA TYR A 96 -8.60 -5.32 3.19
C TYR A 96 -8.26 -4.07 4.00
N TYR A 97 -8.87 -2.91 3.71
CA TYR A 97 -8.63 -1.70 4.49
C TYR A 97 -9.14 -1.81 5.94
N LEU A 98 -10.19 -2.59 6.19
CA LEU A 98 -10.79 -2.76 7.51
C LEU A 98 -10.12 -3.83 8.37
N ARG A 99 -9.17 -4.58 7.81
CA ARG A 99 -8.61 -5.79 8.41
C ARG A 99 -7.18 -5.56 8.88
#